data_AF-A0A9X3K8Q9-F1
#
_entry.id   AF-A0A9X3K8Q9-F1
#
_cell.length_a   1.000
_cell.length_b   1.000
_cell.length_c   1.000
_cell.angle_alpha   90.00
_cell.angle_beta   90.00
_cell.angle_gamma   90.00
#
_symmetry.space_group_name_H-M   'P 1'
#
loop_
_entity.id
_entity.type
_entity.pdbx_description
1 polymer ?
#
loop_
_entity_poly.entity_id
_entity_poly.type
_entity_poly.pdbx_seq_one_letter_code
_entity_poly.pdbx_strand_id
1 'polypeptide(L)'
;MALIKEMNSLIEKKDSIVNFYDIKNITERDRLIEEIGKYTDSKEESEVVKEIRSNFSQAYFSGLNVIYIALSSNPQKWSAFFKEEYERAFETAKRTDNSFEILDCLVSIGLTDVTKVPAIDEIVELLENHLEHEKDTIRFKAIWYLGDWISSKNKAKYPEVIKKIRTRLRDDNWKIRYLTSSVLRRMDELSSTFKLDMMDRLKAKFYDPFELS
;
A
#
# COMPACT_ATOMS: atom_id res chain seq x y z
N MET A 1 -29.45 15.75 22.82
CA MET A 1 -28.34 15.03 22.16
C MET A 1 -28.87 14.54 20.83
N ALA A 2 -28.38 15.04 19.70
CA ALA A 2 -28.75 14.49 18.40
C ALA A 2 -28.15 13.07 18.31
N LEU A 3 -28.97 12.06 18.01
CA LEU A 3 -28.45 10.74 17.64
C LEU A 3 -27.55 10.93 16.42
N ILE A 4 -26.27 10.61 16.55
CA ILE A 4 -25.41 10.42 15.39
C ILE A 4 -25.98 9.19 14.68
N LYS A 5 -26.57 9.38 13.50
CA LYS A 5 -27.08 8.27 12.68
C LYS A 5 -25.87 7.41 12.31
N GLU A 6 -25.84 6.17 12.81
CA GLU A 6 -24.82 5.21 12.43
C GLU A 6 -24.86 4.95 10.93
N MET A 7 -23.69 4.89 10.31
CA MET A 7 -23.54 4.60 8.88
C MET A 7 -24.01 3.16 8.61
N ASN A 8 -24.89 2.99 7.61
CA ASN A 8 -25.43 1.67 7.25
C ASN A 8 -24.85 1.12 5.94
N SER A 9 -24.11 1.94 5.21
CA SER A 9 -23.43 1.59 3.95
C SER A 9 -22.34 2.63 3.66
N LEU A 10 -21.23 2.20 3.07
CA LEU A 10 -20.18 3.07 2.55
C LEU A 10 -20.73 4.01 1.46
N ILE A 11 -21.76 3.60 0.73
CA ILE A 11 -22.39 4.40 -0.33
C ILE A 11 -23.04 5.66 0.24
N GLU A 12 -23.58 5.62 1.46
CA GLU A 12 -24.18 6.79 2.13
C GLU A 12 -23.18 7.95 2.29
N LYS A 13 -21.88 7.64 2.31
CA LYS A 13 -20.78 8.60 2.47
C LYS A 13 -19.85 8.64 1.26
N LYS A 14 -20.25 8.08 0.12
CA LYS A 14 -19.37 7.93 -1.07
C LYS A 14 -18.70 9.23 -1.46
N ASP A 15 -19.46 10.33 -1.54
CA ASP A 15 -18.92 11.63 -1.93
C ASP A 15 -17.88 12.14 -0.93
N SER A 16 -18.09 11.95 0.38
CA SER A 16 -17.12 12.32 1.41
C SER A 16 -15.88 11.43 1.38
N ILE A 17 -16.03 10.15 1.03
CA ILE A 17 -14.93 9.19 0.90
C ILE A 17 -14.06 9.53 -0.31
N VAL A 18 -14.67 9.81 -1.47
CA VAL A 18 -13.97 10.18 -2.71
C VAL A 18 -13.29 11.54 -2.55
N ASN A 19 -13.96 12.53 -1.98
CA ASN A 19 -13.44 13.90 -1.81
C ASN A 19 -12.79 14.10 -0.44
N PHE A 20 -12.28 13.03 0.19
CA PHE A 20 -11.74 13.08 1.55
C PHE A 20 -10.65 14.14 1.72
N TYR A 21 -9.77 14.28 0.73
CA TYR A 21 -8.67 15.26 0.77
C TYR A 21 -9.11 16.71 0.50
N ASP A 22 -10.37 16.93 0.13
CA ASP A 22 -10.97 18.27 0.03
C ASP A 22 -11.64 18.73 1.33
N ILE A 23 -11.92 17.80 2.24
CA ILE A 23 -12.49 18.11 3.57
C ILE A 23 -11.46 18.91 4.35
N LYS A 24 -11.66 20.21 4.56
CA LYS A 24 -10.65 21.07 5.22
C LYS A 24 -10.50 20.80 6.72
N ASN A 25 -11.55 20.30 7.36
CA ASN A 25 -11.57 20.06 8.79
C ASN A 25 -10.97 18.69 9.12
N ILE A 26 -9.84 18.67 9.84
CA ILE A 26 -9.17 17.43 10.22
C ILE A 26 -10.02 16.55 11.14
N THR A 27 -10.77 17.14 12.07
CA THR A 27 -11.68 16.40 12.95
C THR A 27 -12.82 15.74 12.16
N GLU A 28 -13.27 16.36 11.07
CA GLU A 28 -14.27 15.75 10.18
C GLU A 28 -13.70 14.57 9.40
N ARG A 29 -12.44 14.67 8.94
CA ARG A 29 -11.72 13.54 8.32
C ARG A 29 -11.56 12.37 9.28
N ASP A 30 -11.08 12.65 10.50
CA ASP A 30 -10.87 11.62 11.52
C ASP A 30 -12.18 10.91 11.87
N ARG A 31 -13.28 11.68 12.00
CA ARG A 31 -14.62 11.11 12.20
C ARG A 31 -15.07 10.25 11.04
N LEU A 32 -14.81 10.63 9.80
CA LEU A 32 -15.18 9.79 8.64
C LEU A 32 -14.44 8.45 8.67
N ILE A 33 -13.14 8.44 8.96
CA ILE A 33 -12.36 7.21 9.11
C ILE A 33 -12.93 6.35 10.26
N GLU A 34 -13.27 6.96 11.39
CA GLU A 34 -13.86 6.26 12.54
C GLU A 34 -15.25 5.67 12.21
N GLU A 35 -16.10 6.41 11.49
CA GLU A 35 -17.41 5.94 11.02
C GLU A 35 -17.26 4.74 10.08
N ILE A 36 -16.31 4.77 9.15
CA ILE A 36 -15.99 3.64 8.26
C ILE A 36 -15.51 2.44 9.06
N GLY A 37 -14.58 2.65 10.00
CA GLY A 37 -14.06 1.58 10.86
C GLY A 37 -15.19 0.88 11.63
N LYS A 38 -16.02 1.65 12.34
CA LYS A 38 -17.17 1.12 13.10
C LYS A 38 -18.15 0.35 12.23
N TYR A 39 -18.52 0.90 11.07
CA TYR A 39 -19.40 0.22 10.14
C TYR A 39 -18.81 -1.11 9.68
N THR A 40 -17.59 -1.09 9.16
CA THR A 40 -16.95 -2.29 8.60
C THR A 40 -16.70 -3.36 9.67
N ASP A 41 -16.34 -2.97 10.90
CA ASP A 41 -16.17 -3.89 12.02
C ASP A 41 -17.48 -4.56 12.45
N SER A 42 -18.61 -3.87 12.34
CA SER A 42 -19.95 -4.38 12.69
C SER A 42 -20.57 -5.34 11.66
N LYS A 43 -19.97 -5.47 10.47
CA LYS A 43 -20.51 -6.24 9.34
C LYS A 43 -19.73 -7.51 9.05
N GLU A 44 -20.36 -8.45 8.38
CA GLU A 44 -19.66 -9.61 7.84
C GLU A 44 -18.64 -9.18 6.79
N GLU A 45 -17.46 -9.78 6.82
CA GLU A 45 -16.35 -9.41 5.92
C GLU A 45 -16.79 -9.50 4.45
N SER A 46 -17.47 -10.58 4.08
CA SER A 46 -17.94 -10.80 2.71
C SER A 46 -18.92 -9.73 2.20
N GLU A 47 -19.75 -9.16 3.08
CA GLU A 47 -20.70 -8.09 2.73
C GLU A 47 -19.95 -6.80 2.43
N VAL A 48 -19.00 -6.43 3.29
CA VAL A 48 -18.16 -5.24 3.13
C VAL A 48 -17.28 -5.35 1.90
N VAL A 49 -16.63 -6.51 1.69
CA VAL A 49 -15.79 -6.75 0.51
C VAL A 49 -16.61 -6.59 -0.78
N LYS A 50 -17.82 -7.17 -0.83
CA LYS A 50 -18.71 -7.01 -1.97
C LYS A 50 -19.07 -5.55 -2.20
N GLU A 51 -19.40 -4.81 -1.14
CA GLU A 51 -19.75 -3.40 -1.21
C GLU A 51 -18.58 -2.55 -1.72
N ILE A 52 -17.38 -2.73 -1.16
CA ILE A 52 -16.17 -2.01 -1.57
C ILE A 52 -15.92 -2.25 -3.06
N ARG A 53 -15.83 -3.51 -3.48
CA ARG A 53 -15.48 -3.90 -4.85
C ARG A 53 -16.54 -3.51 -5.88
N SER A 54 -17.79 -3.32 -5.47
CA SER A 54 -18.89 -2.88 -6.36
C SER A 54 -18.95 -1.36 -6.52
N ASN A 55 -18.40 -0.59 -5.58
CA ASN A 55 -18.64 0.86 -5.51
C ASN A 55 -17.39 1.73 -5.66
N PHE A 56 -16.21 1.15 -5.43
CA PHE A 56 -14.92 1.85 -5.45
C PHE A 56 -13.94 1.12 -6.38
N SER A 57 -13.48 1.81 -7.42
CA SER A 57 -12.52 1.28 -8.39
C SER A 57 -11.10 1.20 -7.81
N GLN A 58 -10.28 0.26 -8.29
CA GLN A 58 -8.84 0.25 -8.00
C GLN A 58 -8.13 1.29 -8.88
N ALA A 59 -8.24 2.55 -8.48
CA ALA A 59 -7.63 3.68 -9.17
C ALA A 59 -7.30 4.80 -8.17
N TYR A 60 -6.44 5.71 -8.59
CA TYR A 60 -6.14 6.90 -7.83
C TYR A 60 -7.40 7.77 -7.64
N PHE A 61 -7.54 8.44 -6.48
CA PHE A 61 -8.72 9.23 -6.09
C PHE A 61 -10.07 8.49 -6.08
N SER A 62 -10.11 7.16 -6.10
CA SER A 62 -11.38 6.43 -6.00
C SER A 62 -11.99 6.46 -4.60
N GLY A 63 -11.27 6.96 -3.59
CA GLY A 63 -11.64 6.90 -2.17
C GLY A 63 -11.29 5.57 -1.50
N LEU A 64 -10.82 4.58 -2.26
CA LEU A 64 -10.46 3.25 -1.75
C LEU A 64 -9.29 3.32 -0.73
N ASN A 65 -8.36 4.25 -0.93
CA ASN A 65 -7.29 4.54 0.02
C ASN A 65 -7.84 4.91 1.41
N VAL A 66 -8.91 5.71 1.49
CA VAL A 66 -9.54 6.13 2.76
C VAL A 66 -10.17 4.95 3.47
N ILE A 67 -10.80 4.06 2.70
CA ILE A 67 -11.35 2.81 3.24
C ILE A 67 -10.23 1.96 3.82
N TYR A 68 -9.12 1.77 3.09
CA TYR A 68 -7.96 1.02 3.62
C TYR A 68 -7.36 1.64 4.87
N ILE A 69 -7.33 2.98 5.00
CA ILE A 69 -6.92 3.63 6.26
C ILE A 69 -7.80 3.15 7.41
N ALA A 70 -9.13 3.16 7.24
CA ALA A 70 -10.04 2.70 8.28
C ALA A 70 -9.84 1.21 8.61
N LEU A 71 -9.74 0.35 7.59
CA LEU A 71 -9.53 -1.09 7.77
C LEU A 71 -8.21 -1.41 8.47
N SER A 72 -7.15 -0.60 8.27
CA SER A 72 -5.82 -0.81 8.86
C SER A 72 -5.82 -0.77 10.40
N SER A 73 -6.90 -0.28 11.01
CA SER A 73 -7.10 -0.26 12.46
C SER A 73 -7.53 -1.62 13.03
N ASN A 74 -8.04 -2.55 12.20
CA ASN A 74 -8.40 -3.92 12.58
C ASN A 74 -7.76 -4.98 11.65
N PRO A 75 -6.42 -5.08 11.65
CA PRO A 75 -5.69 -5.97 10.74
C PRO A 75 -6.01 -7.46 10.90
N GLN A 76 -6.42 -7.89 12.09
CA GLN A 76 -6.79 -9.28 12.33
C GLN A 76 -7.97 -9.69 11.45
N LYS A 77 -8.98 -8.83 11.35
CA LYS A 77 -10.15 -9.04 10.49
C LYS A 77 -9.80 -8.88 9.01
N TRP A 78 -9.10 -7.81 8.65
CA TRP A 78 -8.94 -7.43 7.24
C TRP A 78 -7.71 -8.01 6.54
N SER A 79 -6.90 -8.83 7.21
CA SER A 79 -5.66 -9.37 6.63
C SER A 79 -5.85 -10.18 5.35
N ALA A 80 -6.86 -11.06 5.30
CA ALA A 80 -7.18 -11.83 4.11
C ALA A 80 -7.57 -10.91 2.96
N PHE A 81 -8.46 -9.95 3.23
CA PHE A 81 -8.85 -8.93 2.25
C PHE A 81 -7.65 -8.12 1.74
N PHE A 82 -6.73 -7.67 2.60
CA PHE A 82 -5.54 -6.94 2.16
C PHE A 82 -4.68 -7.75 1.18
N LYS A 83 -4.47 -9.03 1.47
CA LYS A 83 -3.77 -9.93 0.56
C LYS A 83 -4.48 -10.00 -0.79
N GLU A 84 -5.80 -10.22 -0.80
CA GLU A 84 -6.58 -10.27 -2.04
C GLU A 84 -6.54 -8.94 -2.81
N GLU A 85 -6.48 -7.80 -2.13
CA GLU A 85 -6.41 -6.49 -2.79
C GLU A 85 -5.04 -6.27 -3.45
N TYR A 86 -3.95 -6.75 -2.85
CA TYR A 86 -2.65 -6.84 -3.51
C TYR A 86 -2.72 -7.77 -4.73
N GLU A 87 -3.24 -8.99 -4.60
CA GLU A 87 -3.39 -9.94 -5.72
C GLU A 87 -4.15 -9.29 -6.89
N ARG A 88 -5.32 -8.72 -6.60
CA ARG A 88 -6.21 -8.11 -7.58
C ARG A 88 -5.56 -6.92 -8.28
N ALA A 89 -4.91 -6.02 -7.53
CA ALA A 89 -4.30 -4.83 -8.09
C ALA A 89 -3.07 -5.18 -8.95
N PHE A 90 -2.21 -6.09 -8.48
CA PHE A 90 -1.04 -6.53 -9.25
C PHE A 90 -1.45 -7.26 -10.52
N GLU A 91 -2.45 -8.14 -10.49
CA GLU A 91 -2.98 -8.79 -11.70
C GLU A 91 -3.56 -7.78 -12.70
N THR A 92 -4.25 -6.74 -12.22
CA THR A 92 -4.80 -5.69 -13.08
C THR A 92 -3.68 -4.82 -13.67
N ALA A 93 -2.68 -4.44 -12.88
CA ALA A 93 -1.54 -3.65 -13.33
C ALA A 93 -0.70 -4.39 -14.40
N LYS A 94 -0.55 -5.71 -14.30
CA LYS A 94 0.14 -6.50 -15.35
C LYS A 94 -0.49 -6.34 -16.73
N ARG A 95 -1.78 -6.03 -16.82
CA ARG A 95 -2.57 -6.03 -18.07
C ARG A 95 -2.93 -4.63 -18.57
N THR A 96 -2.47 -3.59 -17.90
CA THR A 96 -2.88 -2.20 -18.16
C THR A 96 -1.68 -1.26 -18.24
N ASP A 97 -1.87 -0.12 -18.88
CA ASP A 97 -0.85 0.93 -18.99
C ASP A 97 -0.86 1.85 -17.74
N ASN A 98 -2.01 2.04 -17.10
CA ASN A 98 -2.16 2.81 -15.86
C ASN A 98 -1.76 2.01 -14.59
N SER A 99 -0.73 1.15 -14.72
CA SER A 99 -0.24 0.26 -13.66
C SER A 99 0.08 1.00 -12.36
N PHE A 100 0.63 2.22 -12.46
CA PHE A 100 1.06 2.97 -11.28
C PHE A 100 -0.13 3.42 -10.44
N GLU A 101 -1.15 4.02 -11.06
CA GLU A 101 -2.37 4.49 -10.38
C GLU A 101 -3.15 3.34 -9.71
N ILE A 102 -3.24 2.20 -10.39
CA ILE A 102 -3.89 0.99 -9.85
C ILE A 102 -3.18 0.53 -8.58
N LEU A 103 -1.85 0.49 -8.60
CA LEU A 103 -1.09 0.04 -7.43
C LEU A 103 -1.07 1.10 -6.35
N ASP A 104 -0.92 2.37 -6.69
CA ASP A 104 -0.81 3.48 -5.73
C ASP A 104 -2.00 3.57 -4.76
N CYS A 105 -3.20 3.15 -5.18
CA CYS A 105 -4.35 3.11 -4.28
C CYS A 105 -4.16 2.21 -3.05
N LEU A 106 -3.21 1.27 -3.07
CA LEU A 106 -2.91 0.34 -1.98
C LEU A 106 -2.00 0.93 -0.88
N VAL A 107 -1.38 2.11 -1.08
CA VAL A 107 -0.39 2.67 -0.14
C VAL A 107 -0.92 2.76 1.30
N SER A 108 -2.20 3.07 1.47
CA SER A 108 -2.84 3.15 2.78
C SER A 108 -2.91 1.82 3.54
N ILE A 109 -2.85 0.67 2.85
CA ILE A 109 -2.75 -0.64 3.52
C ILE A 109 -1.43 -0.73 4.32
N GLY A 110 -0.36 -0.10 3.83
CA GLY A 110 0.95 -0.08 4.49
C GLY A 110 0.98 0.64 5.85
N LEU A 111 -0.10 1.34 6.24
CA LEU A 111 -0.25 1.93 7.58
C LEU A 111 -0.54 0.90 8.67
N THR A 112 -0.83 -0.33 8.26
CA THR A 112 -1.20 -1.42 9.15
C THR A 112 -0.05 -1.80 10.10
N ASP A 113 -0.37 -2.06 11.36
CA ASP A 113 0.57 -2.67 12.29
C ASP A 113 0.85 -4.12 11.88
N VAL A 114 1.97 -4.32 11.17
CA VAL A 114 2.39 -5.62 10.63
C VAL A 114 2.50 -6.73 11.68
N THR A 115 2.68 -6.39 12.96
CA THR A 115 2.74 -7.38 14.05
C THR A 115 1.39 -8.04 14.35
N LYS A 116 0.31 -7.50 13.79
CA LYS A 116 -1.08 -7.90 14.03
C LYS A 116 -1.77 -8.49 12.81
N VAL A 117 -1.03 -8.75 11.72
CA VAL A 117 -1.58 -9.24 10.45
C VAL A 117 -1.35 -10.74 10.34
N PRO A 118 -2.41 -11.58 10.43
CA PRO A 118 -2.29 -13.02 10.26
C PRO A 118 -1.67 -13.43 8.91
N ALA A 119 -2.10 -12.81 7.81
CA ALA A 119 -1.69 -13.14 6.45
C ALA A 119 -0.36 -12.50 6.01
N ILE A 120 0.52 -12.12 6.94
CA ILE A 120 1.73 -11.34 6.61
C ILE A 120 2.70 -12.12 5.74
N ASP A 121 2.86 -13.43 5.99
CA ASP A 121 3.80 -14.26 5.23
C ASP A 121 3.36 -14.37 3.78
N GLU A 122 2.06 -14.58 3.57
CA GLU A 122 1.46 -14.70 2.25
C GLU A 122 1.51 -13.38 1.47
N ILE A 123 1.36 -12.23 2.15
CA ILE A 123 1.54 -10.91 1.53
C ILE A 123 3.00 -10.70 1.13
N VAL A 124 3.96 -11.05 2.00
CA VAL A 124 5.39 -10.92 1.70
C VAL A 124 5.78 -11.82 0.51
N GLU A 125 5.34 -13.08 0.51
CA GLU A 125 5.59 -14.04 -0.57
C GLU A 125 5.01 -13.54 -1.91
N LEU A 126 3.78 -13.04 -1.90
CA LEU A 126 3.13 -12.45 -3.08
C LEU A 126 3.97 -11.32 -3.66
N LEU A 127 4.38 -10.36 -2.82
CA LEU A 127 5.13 -9.19 -3.27
C LEU A 127 6.55 -9.57 -3.72
N GLU A 128 7.17 -10.54 -3.06
CA GLU A 128 8.48 -11.09 -3.45
C GLU A 128 8.44 -11.66 -4.88
N ASN A 129 7.35 -12.33 -5.26
CA ASN A 129 7.16 -12.88 -6.60
C ASN A 129 7.07 -11.82 -7.71
N HIS A 130 7.00 -10.54 -7.36
CA HIS A 130 6.96 -9.42 -8.30
C HIS A 130 8.28 -8.67 -8.44
N LEU A 131 9.31 -9.04 -7.66
CA LEU A 131 10.63 -8.39 -7.71
C LEU A 131 11.36 -8.56 -9.04
N GLU A 132 11.08 -9.62 -9.81
CA GLU A 132 11.73 -9.94 -11.09
C GLU A 132 10.81 -9.70 -12.30
N HIS A 133 9.69 -9.00 -12.13
CA HIS A 133 8.73 -8.76 -13.21
C HIS A 133 9.32 -7.86 -14.32
N GLU A 134 8.95 -8.08 -15.58
CA GLU A 134 9.47 -7.30 -16.72
C GLU A 134 9.11 -5.80 -16.65
N LYS A 135 7.88 -5.48 -16.21
CA LYS A 135 7.42 -4.10 -16.03
C LYS A 135 8.05 -3.44 -14.80
N ASP A 136 8.71 -2.30 -15.01
CA ASP A 136 9.33 -1.49 -13.95
C ASP A 136 8.35 -1.11 -12.84
N THR A 137 7.14 -0.70 -13.19
CA THR A 137 6.10 -0.31 -12.23
C THR A 137 5.74 -1.44 -11.26
N ILE A 138 5.70 -2.68 -11.75
CA ILE A 138 5.44 -3.86 -10.92
C ILE A 138 6.59 -4.08 -9.94
N ARG A 139 7.84 -4.09 -10.43
CA ARG A 139 9.03 -4.25 -9.57
C ARG A 139 9.12 -3.14 -8.52
N PHE A 140 8.92 -1.90 -8.95
CA PHE A 140 8.98 -0.72 -8.09
C PHE A 140 7.96 -0.80 -6.95
N LYS A 141 6.68 -1.04 -7.26
CA LYS A 141 5.63 -1.12 -6.26
C LYS A 141 5.80 -2.35 -5.35
N ALA A 142 6.30 -3.47 -5.88
CA ALA A 142 6.66 -4.62 -5.05
C ALA A 142 7.72 -4.26 -4.00
N ILE A 143 8.79 -3.56 -4.39
CA ILE A 143 9.84 -3.09 -3.46
C ILE A 143 9.26 -2.11 -2.43
N TRP A 144 8.40 -1.20 -2.87
CA TRP A 144 7.73 -0.24 -1.98
C TRP A 144 6.95 -0.97 -0.88
N TYR A 145 6.04 -1.87 -1.28
CA TYR A 145 5.18 -2.57 -0.32
C TYR A 145 5.95 -3.57 0.55
N LEU A 146 6.98 -4.24 0.02
CA LEU A 146 7.89 -5.01 0.88
C LEU A 146 8.56 -4.12 1.94
N GLY A 147 8.83 -2.86 1.61
CA GLY A 147 9.28 -1.84 2.55
C GLY A 147 8.30 -1.60 3.71
N ASP A 148 7.00 -1.67 3.46
CA ASP A 148 5.96 -1.48 4.47
C ASP A 148 5.71 -2.75 5.30
N TRP A 149 5.77 -3.92 4.66
CA TRP A 149 5.51 -5.21 5.32
C TRP A 149 6.71 -5.80 6.07
N ILE A 150 7.93 -5.46 5.66
CA ILE A 150 9.18 -5.87 6.31
C ILE A 150 9.80 -4.67 7.01
N SER A 151 9.85 -4.73 8.33
CA SER A 151 10.36 -3.67 9.21
C SER A 151 11.44 -4.21 10.15
N SER A 152 12.05 -3.32 10.95
CA SER A 152 12.98 -3.72 12.00
C SER A 152 12.38 -4.73 12.99
N LYS A 153 11.05 -4.80 13.13
CA LYS A 153 10.36 -5.72 14.06
C LYS A 153 10.30 -7.16 13.56
N ASN A 154 10.31 -7.41 12.25
CA ASN A 154 10.09 -8.74 11.66
C ASN A 154 11.10 -9.12 10.56
N LYS A 155 12.03 -8.24 10.17
CA LYS A 155 13.03 -8.49 9.11
C LYS A 155 13.85 -9.77 9.29
N ALA A 156 14.10 -10.18 10.54
CA ALA A 156 14.83 -11.42 10.84
C ALA A 156 14.15 -12.68 10.28
N LYS A 157 12.84 -12.63 10.01
CA LYS A 157 12.07 -13.72 9.40
C LYS A 157 12.25 -13.83 7.89
N TYR A 158 12.69 -12.75 7.22
CA TYR A 158 12.69 -12.64 5.75
C TYR A 158 14.09 -12.37 5.15
N PRO A 159 15.17 -13.08 5.57
CA PRO A 159 16.52 -12.80 5.09
C PRO A 159 16.68 -12.99 3.58
N GLU A 160 16.02 -14.01 2.99
CA GLU A 160 16.11 -14.26 1.55
C GLU A 160 15.34 -13.22 0.73
N VAL A 161 14.18 -12.75 1.21
CA VAL A 161 13.43 -11.66 0.55
C VAL A 161 14.28 -10.38 0.57
N ILE A 162 14.90 -10.04 1.70
CA ILE A 162 15.80 -8.87 1.82
C ILE A 162 16.99 -9.00 0.87
N LYS A 163 17.56 -10.20 0.72
CA LYS A 163 18.62 -10.46 -0.25
C LYS A 163 18.15 -10.26 -1.70
N LYS A 164 16.92 -10.65 -2.05
CA LYS A 164 16.32 -10.34 -3.36
C LYS A 164 16.08 -8.84 -3.54
N ILE A 165 15.60 -8.13 -2.52
CA ILE A 165 15.47 -6.67 -2.57
C ILE A 165 16.84 -6.03 -2.84
N ARG A 166 17.93 -6.50 -2.20
CA ARG A 166 19.29 -6.00 -2.44
C ARG A 166 19.77 -6.14 -3.88
N THR A 167 19.35 -7.16 -4.63
CA THR A 167 19.77 -7.29 -6.04
C THR A 167 19.23 -6.12 -6.88
N ARG A 168 18.10 -5.51 -6.48
CA ARG A 168 17.49 -4.36 -7.14
C ARG A 168 18.28 -3.06 -7.01
N LEU A 169 19.33 -3.02 -6.17
CA LEU A 169 20.32 -1.93 -6.19
C LEU A 169 21.10 -1.84 -7.52
N ARG A 170 20.99 -2.86 -8.37
CA ARG A 170 21.57 -2.92 -9.71
C ARG A 170 20.50 -3.00 -10.82
N ASP A 171 19.25 -2.69 -10.51
CA ASP A 171 18.17 -2.64 -11.51
C ASP A 171 18.52 -1.63 -12.60
N ASP A 172 18.09 -1.87 -13.84
CA ASP A 172 18.36 -0.98 -14.97
C ASP A 172 17.69 0.39 -14.79
N ASN A 173 16.54 0.42 -14.11
CA ASN A 173 15.82 1.65 -13.81
C ASN A 173 16.40 2.36 -12.58
N TRP A 174 16.87 3.58 -12.78
CA TRP A 174 17.47 4.40 -11.72
C TRP A 174 16.49 4.73 -10.56
N LYS A 175 15.19 4.85 -10.84
CA LYS A 175 14.17 5.07 -9.80
C LYS A 175 14.02 3.85 -8.91
N ILE A 176 14.09 2.65 -9.48
CA ILE A 176 14.10 1.40 -8.72
C ILE A 176 15.36 1.34 -7.84
N ARG A 177 16.55 1.61 -8.38
CA ARG A 177 17.79 1.64 -7.57
C ARG A 177 17.69 2.63 -6.40
N TYR A 178 17.15 3.83 -6.66
CA TYR A 178 16.93 4.85 -5.64
C TYR A 178 15.95 4.37 -4.55
N LEU A 179 14.78 3.86 -4.94
CA LEU A 179 13.77 3.32 -4.03
C LEU A 179 14.34 2.18 -3.20
N THR A 180 15.00 1.21 -3.81
CA THR A 180 15.62 0.07 -3.12
C THR A 180 16.60 0.54 -2.05
N SER A 181 17.44 1.53 -2.36
CA SER A 181 18.38 2.08 -1.37
C SER A 181 17.65 2.75 -0.19
N SER A 182 16.51 3.39 -0.45
CA SER A 182 15.69 4.04 0.58
C SER A 182 14.98 3.01 1.48
N VAL A 183 14.38 1.99 0.86
CA VAL A 183 13.70 0.89 1.56
C VAL A 183 14.68 0.11 2.43
N LEU A 184 15.81 -0.32 1.89
CA LEU A 184 16.84 -1.05 2.66
C LEU A 184 17.39 -0.21 3.81
N ARG A 185 17.53 1.11 3.64
CA ARG A 185 17.95 2.00 4.73
C ARG A 185 16.91 2.05 5.84
N ARG A 186 15.63 2.14 5.48
CA ARG A 186 14.52 2.17 6.45
C ARG A 186 14.40 0.85 7.22
N MET A 187 14.75 -0.27 6.58
CA MET A 187 14.86 -1.59 7.20
C MET A 187 16.14 -1.78 8.04
N ASP A 188 17.10 -0.84 8.00
CA ASP A 188 18.45 -1.03 8.56
C ASP A 188 19.18 -2.25 7.97
N GLU A 189 19.09 -2.40 6.65
CA GLU A 189 19.65 -3.52 5.87
C GLU A 189 20.56 -3.04 4.71
N LEU A 190 20.73 -1.72 4.57
CA LEU A 190 21.65 -1.12 3.62
C LEU A 190 23.07 -1.13 4.17
N SER A 191 24.02 -1.69 3.42
CA SER A 191 25.43 -1.69 3.82
C SER A 191 25.93 -0.25 4.09
N SER A 192 26.67 -0.07 5.18
CA SER A 192 27.28 1.23 5.55
C SER A 192 28.28 1.74 4.50
N THR A 193 28.84 0.85 3.68
CA THR A 193 29.75 1.19 2.59
C THR A 193 29.04 1.44 1.27
N PHE A 194 27.74 1.15 1.18
CA PHE A 194 26.98 1.39 -0.05
C PHE A 194 26.86 2.89 -0.34
N LYS A 195 27.11 3.25 -1.59
CA LYS A 195 26.86 4.59 -2.12
C LYS A 195 26.00 4.46 -3.35
N LEU A 196 24.87 5.17 -3.34
CA LEU A 196 24.03 5.28 -4.53
C LEU A 196 24.83 5.97 -5.64
N ASP A 197 24.58 5.54 -6.88
CA ASP A 197 25.26 6.10 -8.05
C ASP A 197 25.13 7.63 -8.10
N MET A 198 26.17 8.30 -8.62
CA MET A 198 26.19 9.76 -8.68
C MET A 198 25.09 10.30 -9.59
N MET A 199 24.79 9.63 -10.71
CA MET A 199 23.75 10.04 -11.64
C MET A 199 22.37 9.80 -11.05
N ASP A 200 22.15 8.71 -10.31
CA ASP A 200 20.90 8.46 -9.58
C ASP A 200 20.61 9.59 -8.59
N ARG A 201 21.64 9.99 -7.80
CA ARG A 201 21.54 11.12 -6.87
C ARG A 201 21.32 12.45 -7.57
N LEU A 202 21.93 12.67 -8.73
CA LEU A 202 21.73 13.88 -9.52
C LEU A 202 20.31 13.94 -10.07
N LYS A 203 19.80 12.85 -10.65
CA LYS A 203 18.43 12.75 -11.17
C LYS A 203 17.39 12.98 -10.07
N ALA A 204 17.59 12.42 -8.89
CA ALA A 204 16.69 12.62 -7.74
C ALA A 204 16.61 14.08 -7.24
N LYS A 205 17.52 14.97 -7.66
CA LYS A 205 17.39 16.42 -7.37
C LYS A 205 16.47 17.15 -8.35
N PHE A 206 16.23 16.56 -9.52
CA PHE A 206 15.47 17.19 -10.61
C PHE A 206 14.15 16.46 -10.91
N TYR A 207 14.03 15.19 -10.52
CA TYR A 207 12.87 14.35 -10.77
C TYR A 207 12.46 13.65 -9.47
N ASP A 208 11.15 13.44 -9.29
CA ASP A 208 10.65 12.63 -8.20
C ASP A 208 11.05 11.15 -8.43
N PRO A 209 11.87 10.55 -7.54
CA PRO A 209 12.24 9.15 -7.65
C PRO A 209 11.09 8.21 -7.23
N PHE A 210 10.02 8.75 -6.64
CA PHE A 210 8.90 7.99 -6.10
C PHE A 210 7.70 7.87 -7.03
N GLU A 211 7.76 8.51 -8.20
CA GLU A 211 6.76 8.40 -9.25
C GLU A 211 7.36 7.72 -10.48
N LEU A 212 6.74 6.67 -11.01
CA LEU A 212 7.10 6.09 -12.32
C LEU A 212 6.09 6.61 -13.35
N SER A 213 6.57 7.52 -14.19
CA SER A 213 5.93 8.03 -15.40
C SER A 213 6.07 7.05 -16.56
#